data_AF-A0A7C1JKY7-F1
#
_entry.id   AF-A0A7C1JKY7-F1
#
_cell.length_a   1.000
_cell.length_b   1.000
_cell.length_c   1.000
_cell.angle_alpha   90.00
_cell.angle_beta   90.00
_cell.angle_gamma   90.00
#
_symmetry.space_group_name_H-M   'P 1'
#
loop_
_entity.id
_entity.type
_entity.pdbx_description
1 polymer ?
#
loop_
_entity_poly.entity_id
_entity_poly.type
_entity_poly.pdbx_seq_one_letter_code
_entity_poly.pdbx_strand_id
1 'polypeptide(L)'
;MGPTLHPTPAPTLHLVFNERRMGNAQLESLLDTLDELHDAASEGTLPQMTNMSKTDLLAWLNEVIYTAQETLTELESTAVSEASGKVPPLALVRKSS
;
A
#
# COMPACT_ATOMS: atom_id res chain seq x y z
N MET A 1 29.33 53.37 -20.07
CA MET A 1 28.19 52.75 -19.35
C MET A 1 27.64 51.65 -20.23
N GLY A 2 27.91 50.38 -19.89
CA GLY A 2 27.42 49.23 -20.64
C GLY A 2 26.18 48.64 -19.95
N PRO A 3 25.22 48.06 -20.69
CA PRO A 3 24.00 47.52 -20.11
C PRO A 3 24.31 46.23 -19.33
N THR A 4 23.96 46.21 -18.04
CA THR A 4 23.97 45.01 -17.20
C THR A 4 22.81 44.09 -17.58
N LEU A 5 23.13 42.95 -18.21
CA LEU A 5 22.17 41.88 -18.46
C LEU A 5 21.85 41.18 -17.13
N HIS A 6 20.62 41.32 -16.64
CA HIS A 6 20.12 40.49 -15.55
C HIS A 6 19.74 39.11 -16.09
N PRO A 7 20.33 38.01 -15.59
CA PRO A 7 19.88 36.68 -15.94
C PRO A 7 18.52 36.40 -15.29
N THR A 8 17.52 36.11 -16.11
CA THR A 8 16.21 35.63 -15.65
C THR A 8 16.38 34.25 -15.02
N PRO A 9 15.92 34.00 -13.78
CA PRO A 9 16.01 32.66 -13.19
C PRO A 9 15.11 31.69 -13.96
N ALA A 10 15.67 30.57 -14.40
CA ALA A 10 14.92 29.51 -15.06
C ALA A 10 13.96 28.83 -14.08
N PRO A 11 12.72 28.48 -14.50
CA PRO A 11 11.79 27.77 -13.64
C PRO A 11 12.35 26.39 -13.29
N THR A 12 12.39 26.09 -11.98
CA THR A 12 12.83 24.79 -11.45
C THR A 12 11.61 23.92 -11.21
N LEU A 13 11.59 22.72 -11.81
CA LEU A 13 10.56 21.72 -11.59
C LEU A 13 10.91 20.91 -10.33
N HIS A 14 10.07 20.99 -9.30
CA HIS A 14 10.18 20.14 -8.12
C HIS A 14 9.25 18.93 -8.28
N LEU A 15 9.81 17.74 -8.50
CA LEU A 15 9.06 16.49 -8.35
C LEU A 15 8.90 16.19 -6.87
N VAL A 16 7.65 16.20 -6.39
CA VAL A 16 7.29 15.73 -5.05
C VAL A 16 6.78 14.30 -5.19
N PHE A 17 7.61 13.33 -4.79
CA PHE A 17 7.18 11.93 -4.67
C PHE A 17 6.43 11.77 -3.36
N ASN A 18 5.13 11.47 -3.45
CA ASN A 18 4.31 11.18 -2.27
C ASN A 18 4.25 9.66 -2.09
N GLU A 19 5.27 9.08 -1.48
CA GLU A 19 5.30 7.65 -1.17
C GLU A 19 4.44 7.38 0.07
N ARG A 20 3.11 7.22 -0.09
CA ARG A 20 2.29 6.61 0.96
C ARG A 20 2.60 5.12 1.02
N ARG A 21 3.71 4.76 1.69
CA ARG A 21 3.96 3.38 2.08
C ARG A 21 3.05 3.05 3.25
N MET A 22 2.39 1.90 3.18
CA MET A 22 1.75 1.35 4.37
C MET A 22 2.86 0.95 5.35
N GLY A 23 2.86 1.55 6.54
CA GLY A 23 3.81 1.24 7.60
C GLY A 23 3.25 0.14 8.52
N ASN A 24 4.14 -0.55 9.24
CA ASN A 24 3.76 -1.65 10.14
C ASN A 24 2.69 -1.25 11.17
N ALA A 25 2.73 -0.02 11.70
CA ALA A 25 1.73 0.47 12.64
C ALA A 25 0.30 0.49 12.07
N GLN A 26 0.15 0.68 10.76
CA GLN A 26 -1.16 0.66 10.12
C GLN A 26 -1.69 -0.78 9.96
N LEU A 27 -0.79 -1.75 9.76
CA LEU A 27 -1.14 -3.17 9.72
C LEU A 27 -1.52 -3.68 11.13
N GLU A 28 -0.76 -3.29 12.16
CA GLU A 28 -1.08 -3.61 13.55
C GLU A 28 -2.44 -3.03 13.95
N SER A 29 -2.67 -1.74 13.66
CA SER A 29 -3.96 -1.10 13.97
C SER A 29 -5.16 -1.75 13.26
N LEU A 30 -4.97 -2.31 12.06
CA LEU A 30 -6.03 -3.07 11.38
C LEU A 30 -6.35 -4.36 12.12
N LEU A 31 -5.33 -5.09 12.59
CA LEU A 31 -5.52 -6.31 13.38
C LEU A 31 -6.20 -6.01 14.70
N ASP A 32 -5.76 -4.98 15.43
CA ASP A 32 -6.40 -4.55 16.69
C ASP A 32 -7.88 -4.22 16.48
N THR A 33 -8.22 -3.55 15.37
CA THR A 33 -9.61 -3.23 15.04
C THR A 33 -10.44 -4.49 14.76
N LEU A 34 -9.87 -5.49 14.09
CA LEU A 34 -10.55 -6.77 13.82
C LEU A 34 -10.73 -7.59 15.11
N ASP A 35 -9.77 -7.54 16.03
CA ASP A 35 -9.86 -8.18 17.34
C ASP A 35 -10.95 -7.54 18.21
N GLU A 36 -11.02 -6.21 18.28
CA GLU A 36 -12.11 -5.49 18.97
C GLU A 36 -13.48 -5.83 18.38
N LEU A 37 -13.56 -5.97 17.04
CA LEU A 37 -14.79 -6.35 16.35
C LEU A 37 -15.22 -7.78 16.67
N HIS A 38 -14.24 -8.69 16.79
CA HIS A 38 -14.47 -10.06 17.24
C HIS A 38 -15.01 -10.11 18.67
N ASP A 39 -14.44 -9.33 19.58
CA ASP A 39 -14.88 -9.27 20.98
C ASP A 39 -16.31 -8.72 21.06
N ALA A 40 -16.60 -7.62 20.36
CA ALA A 40 -17.94 -7.05 20.31
C ALA A 40 -18.98 -8.03 19.70
N ALA A 41 -18.59 -8.84 18.71
CA ALA A 41 -19.45 -9.87 18.14
C ALA A 41 -19.72 -11.01 19.14
N SER A 42 -18.69 -11.45 19.86
CA SER A 42 -18.77 -12.55 20.81
C SER A 42 -19.58 -12.18 22.06
N GLU A 43 -19.50 -10.93 22.50
CA GLU A 43 -20.23 -10.39 23.64
C GLU A 43 -21.65 -9.91 23.28
N GLY A 44 -21.98 -9.85 21.98
CA GLY A 44 -23.27 -9.34 21.50
C GLY A 44 -23.43 -7.82 21.59
N THR A 45 -22.30 -7.09 21.63
CA THR A 45 -22.24 -5.63 21.78
C THR A 45 -21.91 -4.88 20.48
N LEU A 46 -21.90 -5.57 19.32
CA LEU A 46 -21.69 -4.98 17.99
C LEU A 46 -22.39 -3.64 17.71
N PRO A 47 -23.67 -3.43 18.10
CA PRO A 47 -24.35 -2.15 17.86
C PRO A 47 -23.69 -0.93 18.55
N GLN A 48 -22.80 -1.16 19.52
CA GLN A 48 -22.03 -0.11 20.20
C GLN A 48 -20.75 0.25 19.45
N MET A 49 -20.25 -0.65 18.60
CA MET A 49 -19.00 -0.47 17.84
C MET A 49 -19.25 0.04 16.42
N THR A 50 -20.34 -0.41 15.79
CA THR A 50 -20.65 -0.06 14.40
C THR A 50 -22.15 0.05 14.16
N ASN A 51 -22.51 0.93 13.21
CA ASN A 51 -23.89 1.11 12.74
C ASN A 51 -24.22 0.21 11.53
N MET A 52 -23.28 -0.63 11.08
CA MET A 52 -23.52 -1.54 9.96
C MET A 52 -24.59 -2.57 10.32
N SER A 53 -25.46 -2.90 9.34
CA SER A 53 -26.34 -4.04 9.51
C SER A 53 -25.51 -5.32 9.59
N LYS A 54 -26.06 -6.38 10.21
CA LYS A 54 -25.38 -7.68 10.27
C LYS A 54 -24.99 -8.19 8.87
N THR A 55 -25.87 -8.01 7.88
CA THR A 55 -25.63 -8.44 6.50
C THR A 55 -24.48 -7.67 5.87
N ASP A 56 -24.44 -6.35 6.06
CA ASP A 56 -23.37 -5.50 5.51
C ASP A 56 -22.04 -5.81 6.19
N LEU A 57 -22.05 -6.05 7.50
CA LEU A 57 -20.84 -6.42 8.25
C LEU A 57 -20.29 -7.77 7.80
N LEU A 58 -21.17 -8.75 7.56
CA LEU A 58 -20.78 -10.04 6.99
C LEU A 58 -20.20 -9.88 5.58
N ALA A 59 -20.82 -9.08 4.71
CA ALA A 59 -20.31 -8.83 3.37
C ALA A 59 -18.91 -8.18 3.43
N TRP A 60 -18.75 -7.16 4.28
CA TRP A 60 -17.46 -6.49 4.47
C TRP A 60 -16.37 -7.42 5.01
N LEU A 61 -16.68 -8.26 6.00
CA LEU A 61 -15.72 -9.25 6.52
C LEU A 61 -15.28 -10.26 5.44
N ASN A 62 -16.21 -10.68 4.56
CA ASN A 62 -15.85 -11.56 3.45
C ASN A 62 -14.91 -10.86 2.45
N GLU A 63 -15.10 -9.57 2.17
CA GLU A 63 -14.18 -8.79 1.33
C GLU A 63 -12.78 -8.68 1.95
N VAL A 64 -12.70 -8.47 3.27
CA VAL A 64 -11.42 -8.47 4.00
C VAL A 64 -10.72 -9.82 3.88
N ILE A 65 -11.45 -10.92 4.11
CA ILE A 65 -10.92 -12.29 3.98
C ILE A 65 -10.44 -12.54 2.54
N TYR A 66 -11.25 -12.22 1.55
CA TYR A 66 -10.91 -12.39 0.15
C TYR A 66 -9.63 -11.63 -0.21
N THR A 67 -9.55 -10.35 0.17
CA THR A 67 -8.38 -9.52 -0.10
C THR A 67 -7.12 -10.08 0.57
N ALA A 68 -7.23 -10.55 1.82
CA ALA A 68 -6.11 -11.17 2.53
C ALA A 68 -5.66 -12.47 1.85
N GLN A 69 -6.61 -13.31 1.40
CA GLN A 69 -6.32 -14.56 0.69
C GLN A 69 -5.64 -14.33 -0.66
N GLU A 70 -6.13 -13.38 -1.46
CA GLU A 70 -5.49 -13.00 -2.72
C GLU A 70 -4.08 -12.46 -2.47
N THR A 71 -3.90 -11.59 -1.47
CA THR A 71 -2.58 -11.05 -1.10
C THR A 71 -1.60 -12.16 -0.71
N LEU A 72 -2.04 -13.14 0.08
CA LEU A 72 -1.22 -14.31 0.43
C LEU A 72 -0.83 -15.11 -0.82
N THR A 73 -1.80 -15.38 -1.70
CA THR A 73 -1.57 -16.11 -2.95
C THR A 73 -0.54 -15.41 -3.84
N GLU A 74 -0.62 -14.09 -3.94
CA GLU A 74 0.33 -13.28 -4.73
C GLU A 74 1.74 -13.28 -4.12
N LEU A 75 1.86 -13.17 -2.79
CA LEU A 75 3.16 -13.22 -2.10
C LEU A 75 3.82 -14.60 -2.24
N GLU A 76 3.06 -15.68 -2.09
CA GLU A 76 3.54 -17.05 -2.28
C GLU A 76 3.95 -17.29 -3.74
N SER A 77 3.15 -16.84 -4.71
CA SER A 77 3.45 -16.95 -6.14
C SER A 77 4.71 -16.14 -6.54
N THR A 78 4.92 -14.99 -5.89
CA THR A 78 6.12 -14.16 -6.10
C THR A 78 7.36 -14.85 -5.53
N ALA A 79 7.25 -15.46 -4.34
CA ALA A 79 8.36 -16.21 -3.73
C ALA A 79 8.84 -17.39 -4.62
N VAL A 80 7.91 -18.07 -5.31
CA VAL A 80 8.24 -19.12 -6.30
C VAL A 80 8.99 -18.54 -7.50
N SER A 81 8.63 -17.33 -7.94
CA SER A 81 9.26 -16.65 -9.08
C SER A 81 10.67 -16.12 -8.75
N GLU A 82 10.90 -15.66 -7.51
CA GLU A 82 12.23 -15.24 -7.06
C GLU A 82 13.17 -16.43 -6.80
N ALA A 83 12.64 -17.56 -6.29
CA ALA A 83 13.41 -18.80 -6.13
C ALA A 83 13.79 -19.45 -7.48
N SER A 84 12.96 -19.27 -8.52
CA SER A 84 13.26 -19.67 -9.89
C SER A 84 14.04 -18.58 -10.62
N GLY A 85 15.24 -18.24 -10.13
CA GLY A 85 16.11 -17.13 -10.55
C GLY A 85 16.21 -16.89 -12.06
N LYS A 86 15.23 -16.18 -12.62
CA LYS A 86 15.22 -15.69 -14.00
C LYS A 86 15.22 -14.17 -13.93
N VAL A 87 16.28 -13.61 -13.36
CA VAL A 87 16.59 -12.19 -13.52
C VAL A 87 17.07 -12.04 -14.97
N PRO A 88 16.33 -11.37 -15.89
CA PRO A 88 16.89 -11.06 -17.18
C PRO A 88 18.15 -10.21 -16.95
N PRO A 89 19.29 -10.54 -17.58
CA PRO A 89 20.52 -9.80 -17.35
C PRO A 89 20.31 -8.34 -17.78
N LEU A 90 20.36 -7.42 -16.81
CA LEU A 90 20.39 -6.00 -17.07
C LEU A 90 21.74 -5.67 -17.71
N ALA A 91 21.77 -5.58 -19.03
CA ALA A 91 22.93 -5.11 -19.77
C ALA A 91 22.98 -3.57 -19.70
N LEU A 92 23.93 -3.03 -18.92
CA LEU A 92 24.22 -1.61 -18.91
C LEU A 92 24.92 -1.23 -20.22
N VAL A 93 24.14 -0.79 -21.23
CA VAL A 93 24.69 -0.29 -22.48
C VAL A 93 25.21 1.13 -22.24
N ARG A 94 26.54 1.31 -22.17
CA ARG A 94 27.15 2.64 -22.31
C ARG A 94 26.89 3.14 -23.73
N LYS A 95 26.16 4.25 -23.86
CA LYS A 95 26.03 4.98 -25.11
C LYS A 95 27.39 5.59 -25.47
N SER A 96 28.07 5.00 -26.44
CA SER A 96 29.23 5.62 -27.09
C SER A 96 28.78 6.90 -27.79
N SER A 97 29.50 7.99 -27.53
CA SER A 97 29.35 9.27 -28.24
C SER A 97 29.89 9.18 -29.67
#